data_AF-A0A2M7BQC7-F1
#
_entry.id   AF-A0A2M7BQC7-F1
#
_cell.length_a   1.000
_cell.length_b   1.000
_cell.length_c   1.000
_cell.angle_alpha   90.00
_cell.angle_beta   90.00
_cell.angle_gamma   90.00
#
_symmetry.space_group_name_H-M   'P 1'
#
loop_
_entity.id
_entity.type
_entity.pdbx_description
1 polymer ?
#
loop_
_entity_poly.entity_id
_entity_poly.type
_entity_poly.pdbx_seq_one_letter_code
_entity_poly.pdbx_strand_id
1 'polypeptide(L)'
;MQLLQIKKSHSRDKVWLTFDDGSFIPFKIDDIVIHKIKVGSEIDYDLLCQLSLKFLLTSYALRQIAISPKIRSILLPKLKNQARYYIKKYNLIIGNYQNLIDDTLNYLEQKGWLDNNSYAKFLLKKHHQKSKRYLEQLFSHYNLDKSILNNNDQDNIKNILLKKISKQPNPLDFKTKNKIIQSMMQKGFTYNDIKSAIDETLIVG
;
A
#
# COMPACT_ATOMS: atom_id res chain seq x y z
N MET A 1 7.37 33.06 -18.36
CA MET A 1 8.27 32.50 -17.32
C MET A 1 9.41 31.81 -18.03
N GLN A 2 10.65 32.16 -17.73
CA GLN A 2 11.82 31.64 -18.45
C GLN A 2 12.56 30.58 -17.63
N LEU A 3 12.99 29.50 -18.30
CA LEU A 3 13.81 28.47 -17.69
C LEU A 3 15.27 28.92 -17.64
N LEU A 4 15.80 29.08 -16.43
CA LEU A 4 17.19 29.47 -16.20
C LEU A 4 18.14 28.28 -16.17
N GLN A 5 17.72 27.17 -15.57
CA GLN A 5 18.63 26.05 -15.32
C GLN A 5 17.93 24.70 -15.31
N ILE A 6 18.65 23.69 -15.83
CA ILE A 6 18.33 22.28 -15.67
C ILE A 6 19.45 21.65 -14.85
N LYS A 7 19.16 21.23 -13.62
CA LYS A 7 20.14 20.64 -12.69
C LYS A 7 19.85 19.17 -12.44
N LYS A 8 20.85 18.30 -12.56
CA LYS A 8 20.67 16.87 -12.24
C LYS A 8 20.29 16.69 -10.76
N SER A 9 19.44 15.71 -10.48
CA SER A 9 19.22 15.22 -9.11
C SER A 9 20.17 14.06 -8.79
N HIS A 10 20.20 13.64 -7.52
CA HIS A 10 20.89 12.40 -7.11
C HIS A 10 20.22 11.15 -7.69
N SER A 11 18.91 11.19 -7.91
CA SER A 11 18.19 10.11 -8.60
C SER A 11 18.38 10.23 -10.12
N ARG A 12 18.73 9.12 -10.77
CA ARG A 12 19.07 9.06 -12.21
C ARG A 12 18.00 9.64 -13.13
N ASP A 13 16.73 9.43 -12.80
CA ASP A 13 15.63 9.76 -13.71
C ASP A 13 15.02 11.15 -13.46
N LYS A 14 15.61 11.95 -12.56
CA LYS A 14 15.06 13.22 -12.12
C LYS A 14 16.04 14.36 -12.33
N VAL A 15 15.51 15.47 -12.81
CA VAL A 15 16.18 16.77 -12.82
C VAL A 15 15.36 17.79 -12.02
N TRP A 16 15.98 18.93 -11.76
CA TRP A 16 15.33 20.13 -11.26
C TRP A 16 15.33 21.18 -12.38
N LEU A 17 14.16 21.70 -12.69
CA LEU A 17 13.99 22.88 -13.53
C LEU A 17 13.88 24.08 -12.62
N THR A 18 14.69 25.11 -12.86
CA THR A 18 14.70 26.35 -12.07
C THR A 18 14.42 27.54 -12.99
N PHE A 19 13.54 28.42 -12.55
CA PHE A 19 13.02 29.53 -13.33
C PHE A 19 13.50 30.89 -12.79
N ASP A 20 13.24 31.92 -13.58
CA ASP A 20 13.60 33.31 -13.33
C ASP A 20 12.99 33.91 -12.04
N ASP A 21 11.80 33.45 -11.66
CA ASP A 21 11.13 33.81 -10.41
C ASP A 21 11.67 33.08 -9.15
N GLY A 22 12.70 32.24 -9.33
CA GLY A 22 13.28 31.42 -8.26
C GLY A 22 12.48 30.16 -7.93
N SER A 23 11.34 29.93 -8.58
CA SER A 23 10.62 28.68 -8.44
C SER A 23 11.42 27.51 -9.04
N PHE A 24 11.12 26.31 -8.57
CA PHE A 24 11.72 25.10 -9.09
C PHE A 24 10.76 23.93 -9.02
N ILE A 25 10.81 23.09 -10.06
CA ILE A 25 9.98 21.89 -10.14
C ILE A 25 10.85 20.66 -10.43
N PRO A 26 10.57 19.51 -9.80
CA PRO A 26 11.19 18.25 -10.18
C PRO A 26 10.62 17.80 -11.53
N PHE A 27 11.45 17.20 -12.36
CA PHE A 27 11.04 16.78 -13.70
C PHE A 27 11.68 15.47 -14.11
N LYS A 28 11.00 14.71 -14.96
CA LYS A 28 11.55 13.46 -15.51
C LYS A 28 12.56 13.79 -16.60
N ILE A 29 13.70 13.11 -16.59
CA ILE A 29 14.77 13.37 -17.57
C ILE A 29 14.33 13.12 -19.02
N ASP A 30 13.57 12.05 -19.26
CA ASP A 30 13.07 11.71 -20.61
C ASP A 30 12.16 12.80 -21.17
N ASP A 31 11.34 13.42 -20.32
CA ASP A 31 10.35 14.42 -20.74
C ASP A 31 11.03 15.72 -21.20
N ILE A 32 12.26 16.00 -20.74
CA ILE A 32 13.09 17.10 -21.26
C ILE A 32 13.36 16.89 -22.76
N VAL A 33 13.72 15.67 -23.12
CA VAL A 33 14.07 15.31 -24.49
C VAL A 33 12.82 15.28 -25.36
N ILE A 34 11.75 14.64 -24.89
CA ILE A 34 10.47 14.51 -25.61
C ILE A 34 9.88 15.89 -25.92
N HIS A 35 9.84 16.78 -24.93
CA HIS A 35 9.28 18.13 -25.08
C HIS A 35 10.30 19.17 -25.56
N LYS A 36 11.52 18.75 -25.91
CA LYS A 36 12.61 19.60 -26.40
C LYS A 36 12.87 20.83 -25.52
N ILE A 37 12.79 20.65 -24.19
CA ILE A 37 12.93 21.72 -23.21
C ILE A 37 14.38 22.22 -23.20
N LYS A 38 14.58 23.53 -23.37
CA LYS A 38 15.90 24.17 -23.38
C LYS A 38 15.94 25.38 -22.46
N VAL A 39 17.12 25.64 -21.89
CA VAL A 39 17.37 26.86 -21.12
C VAL A 39 17.19 28.08 -22.03
N GLY A 40 16.56 29.13 -21.51
CA GLY A 40 16.28 30.37 -22.25
C GLY A 40 15.13 30.29 -23.27
N SER A 41 14.50 29.13 -23.45
CA SER A 41 13.27 29.05 -24.24
C SER A 41 12.06 29.54 -23.44
N GLU A 42 11.11 30.16 -24.15
CA GLU A 42 9.78 30.43 -23.62
C GLU A 42 9.01 29.10 -23.55
N ILE A 43 8.50 28.75 -22.38
CA ILE A 43 7.91 27.43 -22.14
C ILE A 43 6.49 27.58 -21.58
N ASP A 44 5.62 26.69 -22.03
CA ASP A 44 4.31 26.46 -21.42
C ASP A 44 4.49 25.90 -19.99
N TYR A 45 4.45 26.79 -19.01
CA TYR A 45 4.65 26.45 -17.61
C TYR A 45 3.53 25.56 -17.06
N ASP A 46 2.31 25.70 -17.57
CA ASP A 46 1.17 24.87 -17.15
C ASP A 46 1.38 23.41 -17.58
N LEU A 47 1.86 23.19 -18.81
CA LEU A 47 2.27 21.88 -19.27
C LEU A 47 3.38 21.29 -18.39
N LEU A 48 4.39 22.09 -18.03
CA LEU A 48 5.47 21.62 -17.16
C LEU A 48 4.97 21.23 -15.76
N CYS A 49 4.03 21.99 -15.20
CA CYS A 49 3.41 21.65 -13.92
C CYS A 49 2.69 20.30 -13.99
N GLN A 50 1.92 20.05 -15.06
CA GLN A 50 1.22 18.78 -15.27
C GLN A 50 2.18 17.60 -15.41
N LEU A 51 3.22 17.73 -16.23
CA LEU A 51 4.24 16.69 -16.44
C LEU A 51 5.02 16.40 -15.15
N SER A 52 5.42 17.45 -14.42
CA SER A 52 6.06 17.33 -13.10
C SER A 52 5.19 16.55 -12.11
N LEU A 53 3.91 16.93 -11.97
CA LEU A 53 3.00 16.25 -11.06
C LEU A 53 2.77 14.80 -11.47
N LYS A 54 2.59 14.51 -12.77
CA LYS A 54 2.44 13.15 -13.30
C LYS A 54 3.65 12.28 -12.95
N PHE A 55 4.87 12.80 -13.18
CA PHE A 55 6.11 12.12 -12.82
C PHE A 55 6.20 11.82 -11.32
N LEU A 56 5.89 12.82 -10.49
CA LEU A 56 5.95 12.69 -9.03
C LEU A 56 4.94 11.69 -8.48
N LEU A 57 3.70 11.71 -8.99
CA LEU A 57 2.63 10.78 -8.60
C LEU A 57 2.96 9.35 -9.03
N THR A 58 3.41 9.17 -10.27
CA THR A 58 3.84 7.85 -10.77
C THR A 58 4.99 7.30 -9.94
N SER A 59 6.01 8.11 -9.68
CA SER A 59 7.15 7.72 -8.85
C SER A 59 6.73 7.34 -7.42
N TYR A 60 5.79 8.08 -6.83
CA TYR A 60 5.24 7.77 -5.52
C TYR A 60 4.45 6.46 -5.53
N ALA A 61 3.58 6.27 -6.52
CA ALA A 61 2.79 5.06 -6.67
C ALA A 61 3.68 3.80 -6.78
N LEU A 62 4.72 3.87 -7.61
CA LEU A 62 5.68 2.77 -7.77
C LEU A 62 6.36 2.41 -6.45
N ARG A 63 6.75 3.40 -5.65
CA ARG A 63 7.28 3.14 -4.30
C ARG A 63 6.26 2.47 -3.38
N GLN A 64 4.98 2.87 -3.45
CA GLN A 64 3.92 2.25 -2.63
C GLN A 64 3.69 0.78 -3.00
N ILE A 65 3.78 0.46 -4.29
CA ILE A 65 3.62 -0.91 -4.82
C ILE A 65 4.85 -1.76 -4.51
N ALA A 66 6.06 -1.18 -4.61
CA ALA A 66 7.30 -1.87 -4.27
C ALA A 66 7.35 -2.34 -2.81
N ILE A 67 6.72 -1.61 -1.88
CA ILE A 67 6.63 -1.99 -0.46
C ILE A 67 5.66 -3.17 -0.25
N SER A 68 4.54 -3.17 -0.98
CA SER A 68 3.54 -4.24 -0.92
C SER A 68 2.52 -4.08 -2.04
N PRO A 69 1.83 -5.15 -2.47
CA PRO A 69 0.75 -5.06 -3.44
C PRO A 69 -0.30 -4.01 -3.03
N LYS A 70 -0.93 -3.39 -4.02
CA LYS A 70 -1.98 -2.38 -3.85
C LYS A 70 -3.12 -2.68 -4.81
N ILE A 71 -4.29 -2.17 -4.45
CA ILE A 71 -5.48 -2.08 -5.30
C ILE A 71 -5.86 -0.61 -5.45
N ARG A 72 -6.69 -0.30 -6.45
CA ARG A 72 -7.12 1.07 -6.76
C ARG A 72 -7.67 1.81 -5.55
N SER A 73 -8.56 1.17 -4.79
CA SER A 73 -9.23 1.76 -3.61
C SER A 73 -8.26 2.15 -2.50
N ILE A 74 -7.11 1.48 -2.37
CA ILE A 74 -6.07 1.80 -1.39
C ILE A 74 -5.16 2.92 -1.90
N LEU A 75 -4.80 2.89 -3.19
CA LEU A 75 -3.81 3.80 -3.73
C LEU A 75 -4.39 5.19 -4.04
N LEU A 76 -5.65 5.25 -4.49
CA LEU A 76 -6.36 6.49 -4.81
C LEU A 76 -6.31 7.55 -3.68
N PRO A 77 -6.72 7.26 -2.42
CA PRO A 77 -6.67 8.26 -1.36
C PRO A 77 -5.24 8.72 -1.04
N LYS A 78 -4.25 7.82 -1.17
CA LYS A 78 -2.84 8.18 -0.99
C LYS A 78 -2.35 9.12 -2.08
N LEU A 79 -2.71 8.87 -3.34
CA LEU A 79 -2.37 9.76 -4.44
C LEU A 79 -3.04 11.12 -4.32
N LYS A 80 -4.30 11.19 -3.89
CA LYS A 80 -4.99 12.46 -3.61
C LYS A 80 -4.24 13.28 -2.56
N ASN A 81 -3.87 12.66 -1.44
CA ASN A 81 -3.11 13.34 -0.39
C ASN A 81 -1.72 13.78 -0.89
N GLN A 82 -1.04 12.91 -1.63
CA GLN A 82 0.28 13.21 -2.15
C GLN A 82 0.27 14.31 -3.22
N ALA A 83 -0.75 14.36 -4.08
CA ALA A 83 -0.93 15.41 -5.07
C ALA A 83 -1.03 16.78 -4.41
N ARG A 84 -1.89 16.90 -3.39
CA ARG A 84 -2.03 18.13 -2.59
C ARG A 84 -0.71 18.56 -1.96
N TYR A 85 0.04 17.61 -1.41
CA TYR A 85 1.36 17.88 -0.86
C TYR A 85 2.34 18.41 -1.91
N TYR A 86 2.42 17.78 -3.09
CA TYR A 86 3.35 18.20 -4.14
C TYR A 86 2.97 19.55 -4.76
N ILE A 87 1.68 19.77 -5.02
CA ILE A 87 1.17 21.06 -5.53
C ILE A 87 1.59 22.18 -4.60
N LYS A 88 1.38 22.02 -3.29
CA LYS A 88 1.80 23.02 -2.29
C LYS A 88 3.31 23.15 -2.16
N LYS A 89 4.04 22.02 -2.17
CA LYS A 89 5.49 22.03 -1.95
C LYS A 89 6.26 22.71 -3.07
N TYR A 90 5.81 22.55 -4.31
CA TYR A 90 6.50 23.04 -5.50
C TYR A 90 5.75 24.19 -6.18
N ASN A 91 4.71 24.76 -5.52
CA ASN A 91 3.87 25.83 -6.06
C ASN A 91 3.38 25.55 -7.50
N LEU A 92 2.91 24.33 -7.76
CA LEU A 92 2.46 23.94 -9.09
C LEU A 92 1.11 24.61 -9.42
N ILE A 93 1.02 25.26 -10.58
CA ILE A 93 -0.22 25.88 -11.06
C ILE A 93 -1.03 24.80 -11.78
N ILE A 94 -1.93 24.14 -11.05
CA ILE A 94 -2.77 23.06 -11.59
C ILE A 94 -4.19 23.24 -11.05
N GLY A 95 -5.14 23.44 -11.95
CA GLY A 95 -6.56 23.53 -11.60
C GLY A 95 -7.12 22.17 -11.17
N ASN A 96 -7.35 21.27 -12.13
CA ASN A 96 -7.88 19.93 -11.86
C ASN A 96 -6.81 18.84 -12.10
N TYR A 97 -6.30 18.26 -11.01
CA TYR A 97 -5.32 17.18 -11.05
C TYR A 97 -5.92 15.77 -11.02
N GLN A 98 -7.26 15.64 -11.04
CA GLN A 98 -7.92 14.34 -10.94
C GLN A 98 -7.59 13.44 -12.15
N ASN A 99 -7.56 14.00 -13.36
CA ASN A 99 -7.17 13.26 -14.57
C ASN A 99 -5.76 12.67 -14.46
N LEU A 100 -4.80 13.41 -13.87
CA LEU A 100 -3.44 12.92 -13.67
C LEU A 100 -3.37 11.75 -12.68
N ILE A 101 -4.23 11.77 -11.65
CA ILE A 101 -4.37 10.65 -10.71
C ILE A 101 -4.96 9.43 -11.42
N ASP A 102 -6.03 9.63 -12.18
CA ASP A 102 -6.70 8.54 -12.90
C ASP A 102 -5.80 7.94 -13.98
N ASP A 103 -5.08 8.76 -14.74
CA ASP A 103 -4.04 8.31 -15.69
C ASP A 103 -2.97 7.47 -15.00
N THR A 104 -2.52 7.90 -13.82
CA THR A 104 -1.54 7.15 -13.03
C THR A 104 -2.11 5.80 -12.61
N LEU A 105 -3.34 5.74 -12.11
CA LEU A 105 -3.97 4.49 -11.69
C LEU A 105 -4.19 3.54 -12.88
N ASN A 106 -4.71 4.06 -13.99
CA ASN A 106 -4.98 3.30 -15.21
C ASN A 106 -3.68 2.73 -15.81
N TYR A 107 -2.59 3.51 -15.82
CA TYR A 107 -1.28 3.03 -16.23
C TYR A 107 -0.82 1.83 -15.39
N LEU A 108 -0.99 1.89 -14.06
CA LEU A 108 -0.56 0.81 -13.17
C LEU A 108 -1.46 -0.44 -13.29
N GLU A 109 -2.77 -0.25 -13.52
CA GLU A 109 -3.72 -1.35 -13.81
C GLU A 109 -3.37 -2.05 -15.12
N GLN A 110 -3.11 -1.29 -16.19
CA GLN A 110 -2.70 -1.85 -17.50
C GLN A 110 -1.38 -2.62 -17.42
N LYS A 111 -0.47 -2.22 -16.52
CA LYS A 111 0.78 -2.96 -16.23
C LYS A 111 0.57 -4.15 -15.31
N GLY A 112 -0.64 -4.39 -14.80
CA GLY A 112 -0.93 -5.47 -13.85
C GLY A 112 -0.34 -5.26 -12.46
N TRP A 113 0.06 -4.03 -12.12
CA TRP A 113 0.67 -3.69 -10.83
C TRP A 113 -0.37 -3.36 -9.74
N LEU A 114 -1.62 -3.10 -10.15
CA LEU A 114 -2.78 -3.00 -9.27
C LEU A 114 -3.68 -4.20 -9.52
N ASP A 115 -3.51 -5.25 -8.73
CA ASP A 115 -4.19 -6.53 -8.90
C ASP A 115 -4.84 -7.01 -7.59
N ASN A 116 -6.14 -7.27 -7.65
CA ASN A 116 -6.92 -7.76 -6.51
C ASN A 116 -6.43 -9.13 -6.04
N ASN A 117 -6.01 -10.01 -6.94
CA ASN A 117 -5.56 -11.36 -6.57
C ASN A 117 -4.23 -11.32 -5.80
N SER A 118 -3.27 -10.55 -6.29
CA SER A 118 -1.98 -10.32 -5.64
C SER A 118 -2.16 -9.67 -4.27
N TYR A 119 -3.08 -8.71 -4.16
CA TYR A 119 -3.42 -8.09 -2.88
C TYR A 119 -4.11 -9.06 -1.91
N ALA A 120 -5.04 -9.87 -2.39
CA ALA A 120 -5.73 -10.88 -1.59
C ALA A 120 -4.75 -11.94 -1.04
N LYS A 121 -3.85 -12.46 -1.89
CA LYS A 121 -2.77 -13.37 -1.48
C LYS A 121 -1.85 -12.73 -0.42
N PHE A 122 -1.50 -11.46 -0.60
CA PHE A 122 -0.74 -10.70 0.40
C PHE A 122 -1.48 -10.61 1.74
N LEU A 123 -2.78 -10.31 1.74
CA LEU A 123 -3.58 -10.25 2.96
C LEU A 123 -3.65 -11.60 3.66
N LEU A 124 -3.85 -12.70 2.93
CA LEU A 124 -3.85 -14.05 3.49
C LEU A 124 -2.53 -14.38 4.17
N LYS A 125 -1.40 -14.08 3.52
CA LYS A 125 -0.06 -14.27 4.10
C LYS A 125 0.14 -13.42 5.35
N LYS A 126 -0.26 -12.14 5.30
CA LYS A 126 -0.09 -11.19 6.41
C LYS A 126 -0.96 -11.55 7.62
N HIS A 127 -2.18 -12.04 7.37
CA HIS A 127 -3.18 -12.34 8.39
C HIS A 127 -3.40 -13.85 8.58
N HIS A 128 -2.40 -14.68 8.28
CA HIS A 128 -2.49 -16.15 8.37
C HIS A 128 -2.87 -16.69 9.75
N GLN A 129 -2.73 -15.89 10.82
CA GLN A 129 -3.10 -16.27 12.20
C GLN A 129 -4.44 -15.71 12.65
N LYS A 130 -5.29 -15.27 11.73
CA LYS A 130 -6.62 -14.72 12.00
C LYS A 130 -7.68 -15.72 11.54
N SER A 131 -8.85 -15.65 12.16
CA SER A 131 -9.97 -16.54 11.81
C SER A 131 -10.51 -16.26 10.42
N LYS A 132 -11.20 -17.25 9.84
CA LYS A 132 -11.93 -17.11 8.59
C LYS A 132 -12.92 -15.94 8.65
N ARG A 133 -13.68 -15.81 9.75
CA ARG A 133 -14.60 -14.69 9.96
C ARG A 133 -13.91 -13.33 9.87
N TYR A 134 -12.74 -13.19 10.48
CA TYR A 134 -11.96 -11.94 10.38
C TYR A 134 -11.53 -11.68 8.92
N LEU A 135 -11.06 -12.72 8.22
CA LEU A 135 -10.65 -12.61 6.83
C LEU A 135 -11.83 -12.26 5.90
N GLU A 136 -13.01 -12.82 6.12
CA GLU A 136 -14.24 -12.50 5.38
C GLU A 136 -14.64 -11.02 5.53
N GLN A 137 -14.58 -10.49 6.75
CA GLN A 137 -14.83 -9.07 7.01
C GLN A 137 -13.79 -8.19 6.33
N LEU A 138 -12.51 -8.56 6.42
CA LEU A 138 -11.41 -7.84 5.79
C LEU A 138 -11.54 -7.83 4.26
N PHE A 139 -11.89 -8.97 3.66
CA PHE A 139 -12.11 -9.09 2.22
C PHE A 139 -13.33 -8.29 1.76
N SER A 140 -14.42 -8.30 2.55
CA SER A 140 -15.59 -7.46 2.30
C SER A 140 -15.22 -5.97 2.27
N HIS A 141 -14.44 -5.52 3.26
CA HIS A 141 -14.02 -4.12 3.35
C HIS A 141 -13.24 -3.65 2.11
N TYR A 142 -12.49 -4.54 1.47
CA TYR A 142 -11.73 -4.24 0.26
C TYR A 142 -12.40 -4.70 -1.04
N ASN A 143 -13.63 -5.21 -0.99
CA ASN A 143 -14.35 -5.78 -2.13
C ASN A 143 -13.55 -6.86 -2.89
N LEU A 144 -12.91 -7.77 -2.14
CA LEU A 144 -12.14 -8.89 -2.67
C LEU A 144 -12.99 -10.17 -2.76
N ASP A 145 -12.64 -11.06 -3.69
CA ASP A 145 -13.30 -12.36 -3.82
C ASP A 145 -13.06 -13.23 -2.59
N LYS A 146 -14.14 -13.68 -1.96
CA LYS A 146 -14.14 -14.51 -0.75
C LYS A 146 -14.03 -16.00 -1.08
N SER A 147 -14.23 -16.42 -2.34
CA SER A 147 -14.17 -17.82 -2.75
C SER A 147 -12.81 -18.47 -2.46
N ILE A 148 -11.75 -17.65 -2.40
CA ILE A 148 -10.38 -18.11 -2.11
C ILE A 148 -10.13 -18.43 -0.62
N LEU A 149 -11.10 -18.14 0.27
CA LEU A 149 -10.98 -18.36 1.71
C LEU A 149 -11.26 -19.82 2.07
N ASN A 150 -10.29 -20.70 1.82
CA ASN A 150 -10.40 -22.15 2.10
C ASN A 150 -9.90 -22.54 3.50
N ASN A 151 -9.68 -21.59 4.40
CA ASN A 151 -9.08 -21.89 5.71
C ASN A 151 -10.09 -22.59 6.63
N ASN A 152 -9.74 -23.79 7.08
CA ASN A 152 -10.32 -24.41 8.26
C ASN A 152 -9.72 -23.74 9.50
N ASP A 153 -10.55 -23.09 10.32
CA ASP A 153 -10.09 -22.42 11.52
C ASP A 153 -9.48 -23.40 12.54
N GLN A 154 -9.89 -24.67 12.53
CA GLN A 154 -9.39 -25.68 13.48
C GLN A 154 -7.88 -25.91 13.36
N ASP A 155 -7.36 -26.10 12.14
CA ASP A 155 -5.91 -26.33 11.93
C ASP A 155 -5.09 -25.10 12.31
N ASN A 156 -5.61 -23.90 12.00
CA ASN A 156 -5.00 -22.64 12.40
C ASN A 156 -4.97 -22.47 13.93
N ILE A 157 -6.08 -22.80 14.61
CA ILE A 157 -6.16 -22.77 16.06
C ILE A 157 -5.12 -23.72 16.66
N LYS A 158 -5.06 -24.98 16.21
CA LYS A 158 -4.09 -25.99 16.68
C LYS A 158 -2.65 -25.50 16.51
N ASN A 159 -2.29 -25.02 15.32
CA ASN A 159 -0.95 -24.51 15.03
C ASN A 159 -0.54 -23.32 15.90
N ILE A 160 -1.48 -22.42 16.21
CA ILE A 160 -1.22 -21.26 17.09
C ILE A 160 -1.13 -21.70 18.56
N LEU A 161 -2.01 -22.61 18.99
CA LEU A 161 -2.03 -23.14 20.35
C LEU A 161 -0.76 -23.90 20.67
N LEU A 162 -0.31 -24.82 19.81
CA LEU A 162 0.94 -25.57 19.99
C LEU A 162 2.13 -24.65 20.24
N LYS A 163 2.27 -23.58 19.44
CA LYS A 163 3.35 -22.58 19.60
C LYS A 163 3.24 -21.73 20.86
N LYS A 164 2.03 -21.53 21.37
CA LYS A 164 1.78 -20.74 22.59
C LYS A 164 2.00 -21.59 23.84
N ILE A 165 1.44 -22.80 23.85
CA ILE A 165 1.52 -23.76 24.96
C ILE A 165 2.97 -24.18 25.20
N SER A 166 3.74 -24.50 24.15
CA SER A 166 5.16 -24.90 24.28
C SER A 166 6.08 -23.83 24.88
N LYS A 167 5.64 -22.57 24.92
CA LYS A 167 6.38 -21.45 25.51
C LYS A 167 5.97 -21.13 26.94
N GLN A 168 4.95 -21.79 27.47
CA GLN A 168 4.48 -21.55 28.83
C GLN A 168 5.01 -22.64 29.76
N PRO A 169 5.59 -22.25 30.92
CA PRO A 169 6.09 -23.23 31.89
C PRO A 169 4.97 -24.00 32.58
N ASN A 170 3.76 -23.42 32.65
CA ASN A 170 2.61 -24.05 33.29
C ASN A 170 1.32 -23.77 32.47
N PRO A 171 1.10 -24.50 31.36
CA PRO A 171 -0.01 -24.24 30.45
C PRO A 171 -1.38 -24.61 31.04
N LEU A 172 -1.41 -25.45 32.08
CA LEU A 172 -2.62 -25.88 32.80
C LEU A 172 -3.12 -24.87 33.82
N ASP A 173 -2.32 -23.86 34.17
CA ASP A 173 -2.76 -22.80 35.07
C ASP A 173 -3.95 -22.03 34.48
N PHE A 174 -5.00 -21.86 35.28
CA PHE A 174 -6.24 -21.18 34.90
C PHE A 174 -5.96 -19.78 34.33
N LYS A 175 -5.02 -19.04 34.94
CA LYS A 175 -4.63 -17.70 34.46
C LYS A 175 -3.99 -17.76 33.08
N THR A 176 -3.14 -18.76 32.82
CA THR A 176 -2.50 -18.97 31.52
C THR A 176 -3.51 -19.39 30.45
N LYS A 177 -4.42 -20.33 30.77
CA LYS A 177 -5.52 -20.75 29.89
C LYS A 177 -6.38 -19.55 29.47
N ASN A 178 -6.78 -18.69 30.42
CA ASN A 178 -7.58 -17.50 30.11
C ASN A 178 -6.84 -16.49 29.22
N LYS A 179 -5.54 -16.26 29.44
CA LYS A 179 -4.73 -15.39 28.57
C LYS A 179 -4.64 -15.93 27.13
N ILE A 180 -4.50 -17.25 26.99
CA ILE A 180 -4.50 -17.90 25.67
C ILE A 180 -5.85 -17.70 24.99
N ILE A 181 -6.95 -17.97 25.70
CA ILE A 181 -8.31 -17.77 25.18
C ILE A 181 -8.53 -16.33 24.73
N GLN A 182 -8.21 -15.34 25.57
CA GLN A 182 -8.34 -13.92 25.23
C GLN A 182 -7.53 -13.55 23.98
N SER A 183 -6.29 -14.03 23.89
CA SER A 183 -5.43 -13.78 22.72
C SER A 183 -6.00 -14.39 21.44
N MET A 184 -6.63 -15.56 21.53
CA MET A 184 -7.28 -16.22 20.39
C MET A 184 -8.59 -15.53 20.00
N MET A 185 -9.38 -15.07 20.95
CA MET A 185 -10.58 -14.27 20.67
C MET A 185 -10.24 -12.95 19.96
N GLN A 186 -9.14 -12.28 20.34
CA GLN A 186 -8.63 -11.09 19.62
C GLN A 186 -8.16 -11.39 18.19
N LYS A 187 -7.94 -12.67 17.84
CA LYS A 187 -7.66 -13.13 16.48
C LYS A 187 -8.93 -13.48 15.70
N GLY A 188 -10.09 -13.42 16.36
CA GLY A 188 -11.42 -13.59 15.76
C GLY A 188 -11.98 -15.00 15.85
N PHE A 189 -11.31 -15.92 16.54
CA PHE A 189 -11.77 -17.30 16.76
C PHE A 189 -12.91 -17.34 17.79
N THR A 190 -13.81 -18.32 17.68
CA THR A 190 -14.92 -18.48 18.62
C THR A 190 -14.45 -19.13 19.92
N TYR A 191 -15.10 -18.81 21.04
CA TYR A 191 -14.76 -19.40 22.34
C TYR A 191 -14.85 -20.94 22.32
N ASN A 192 -15.88 -21.48 21.67
CA ASN A 192 -16.11 -22.93 21.62
C ASN A 192 -15.01 -23.66 20.84
N ASP A 193 -14.59 -23.12 19.70
CA ASP A 193 -13.50 -23.72 18.90
C ASP A 193 -12.17 -23.67 19.66
N ILE A 194 -11.89 -22.55 20.34
CA ILE A 194 -10.69 -22.39 21.15
C ILE A 194 -10.68 -23.40 22.31
N LYS A 195 -11.79 -23.50 23.04
CA LYS A 195 -11.90 -24.39 24.20
C LYS A 195 -11.71 -25.85 23.78
N SER A 196 -12.43 -26.28 22.73
CA SER A 196 -12.33 -27.64 22.20
C SER A 196 -10.89 -27.98 21.77
N ALA A 197 -10.24 -27.06 21.07
CA ALA A 197 -8.86 -27.27 20.63
C ALA A 197 -7.85 -27.27 21.80
N ILE A 198 -8.06 -26.47 22.85
CA ILE A 198 -7.23 -26.51 24.07
C ILE A 198 -7.40 -27.86 24.77
N ASP A 199 -8.64 -28.31 24.95
CA ASP A 199 -8.90 -29.56 25.65
C ASP A 199 -8.32 -30.75 24.85
N GLU A 200 -8.42 -30.77 23.50
CA GLU A 200 -7.75 -31.76 22.63
C GLU A 200 -6.22 -31.73 22.74
N THR A 201 -5.60 -30.53 22.73
CA THR A 201 -4.13 -30.42 22.77
C THR A 201 -3.54 -30.76 24.14
N LEU A 202 -4.31 -30.67 25.22
CA LEU A 202 -3.89 -31.01 26.57
C LEU A 202 -4.17 -32.47 26.96
N ILE A 203 -5.01 -33.20 26.20
CA ILE A 203 -5.27 -34.64 26.41
C ILE A 203 -4.21 -35.52 25.71
N VAL A 204 -3.57 -35.01 24.65
CA VAL A 204 -2.64 -35.78 23.80
C VAL A 204 -1.15 -35.49 24.10
N GLY A 205 -0.85 -34.50 24.94
CA GLY A 205 0.52 -34.13 25.35
C GLY A 205 0.77 -34.45 26.82
#